data_AF-A0A7C5EMK3-F1
#
_entry.id   AF-A0A7C5EMK3-F1
#
_cell.length_a   1.000
_cell.length_b   1.000
_cell.length_c   1.000
_cell.angle_alpha   90.00
_cell.angle_beta   90.00
_cell.angle_gamma   90.00
#
_symmetry.space_group_name_H-M   'P 1'
#
loop_
_entity.id
_entity.type
_entity.pdbx_description
1 polymer ?
#
loop_
_entity_poly.entity_id
_entity_poly.type
_entity_poly.pdbx_seq_one_letter_code
_entity_poly.pdbx_strand_id
1 'polypeptide(L)'
;MAGLQDAGDLFREPSLTTMRRLLLCLWVVLSLAMTGIGVWGLLRSFMPALQGRTEDKHAAPETPADSTPALVESPNSWFSRPFIPVSKKPGPPRGEETDEFILNESNSTVMTGIAEWGVQRWCDISGNFYSTSLIREFSYTNPGSNGPVVRVKVEPSGPTLKGRIEAKGLKPNFAYQIKLRGLPHEDFEAFERIGYMGRWRLPGWGTNYTDDDYRLCADKKSVESYILFDFFVTDGRGNAIRNFELDSSLHVLWNAARQSGTPNTDDLIPVLVEAADPAKYAVPRRKVSVEFIWAEREICRYRSADDIIRLPPGDYRAELVLTEESFHSPYNDGGYWATVLKCPVKFTITQD
;
A
#
# COMPACT_ATOMS: atom_id res chain seq x y z
N MET A 1 37.54 16.86 43.05
CA MET A 1 36.25 16.53 43.67
C MET A 1 35.13 17.05 42.78
N ALA A 2 34.48 16.13 42.05
CA ALA A 2 33.21 16.22 41.33
C ALA A 2 33.04 14.80 40.76
N GLY A 3 32.02 13.99 41.00
CA GLY A 3 30.63 14.21 41.37
C GLY A 3 29.79 13.42 40.37
N LEU A 4 29.88 12.07 40.42
CA LEU A 4 29.10 11.18 39.56
C LEU A 4 27.61 11.26 39.92
N GLN A 5 26.75 11.46 38.92
CA GLN A 5 25.29 11.30 39.04
C GLN A 5 24.80 10.16 38.13
N ASP A 6 24.13 9.22 38.81
CA ASP A 6 23.09 8.27 38.43
C ASP A 6 23.01 7.69 37.02
N ALA A 7 23.40 6.41 36.93
CA ALA A 7 22.85 5.44 36.00
C ALA A 7 21.75 4.64 36.72
N GLY A 8 20.51 5.11 36.63
CA GLY A 8 19.37 4.49 37.32
C GLY A 8 18.11 4.51 36.48
N ASP A 9 18.08 3.77 35.36
CA ASP A 9 16.83 3.54 34.62
C ASP A 9 16.84 2.28 33.73
N LEU A 10 17.45 1.18 34.21
CA LEU A 10 17.62 -0.06 33.43
C LEU A 10 16.73 -1.24 33.87
N PHE A 11 15.79 -1.03 34.79
CA PHE A 11 14.82 -2.06 35.18
C PHE A 11 13.42 -1.45 35.38
N ARG A 12 12.70 -1.21 34.28
CA ARG A 12 11.24 -1.05 34.35
C ARG A 12 10.61 -2.43 34.49
N GLU A 13 9.90 -2.64 35.60
CA GLU A 13 9.11 -3.86 35.80
C GLU A 13 8.10 -4.04 34.66
N PRO A 14 7.92 -5.28 34.15
CA PRO A 14 6.96 -5.54 33.10
C PRO A 14 5.55 -5.22 33.60
N SER A 15 4.77 -4.53 32.76
CA SER A 15 3.39 -4.18 33.09
C SER A 15 2.58 -5.43 33.50
N LEU A 16 1.58 -5.24 34.36
CA LEU A 16 0.69 -6.31 34.84
C LEU A 16 0.04 -7.10 33.68
N THR A 17 -0.18 -6.43 32.55
CA THR A 17 -0.68 -7.01 31.30
C THR A 17 0.33 -7.95 30.64
N THR A 18 1.62 -7.59 30.68
CA THR A 18 2.73 -8.41 30.17
C THR A 18 2.93 -9.66 31.03
N MET A 19 2.88 -9.53 32.37
CA MET A 19 2.97 -10.68 33.26
C MET A 19 1.79 -11.65 33.09
N ARG A 20 0.55 -11.14 32.91
CA ARG A 20 -0.63 -11.99 32.66
C ARG A 20 -0.51 -12.80 31.36
N ARG A 21 0.05 -12.22 30.30
CA ARG A 21 0.27 -12.93 29.02
C ARG A 21 1.34 -14.01 29.14
N LEU A 22 2.45 -13.73 29.83
CA LEU A 22 3.50 -14.72 30.07
C LEU A 22 3.01 -15.89 30.93
N LEU A 23 2.21 -15.61 31.98
CA LEU A 23 1.62 -16.65 32.82
C LEU A 23 0.58 -17.49 32.07
N LEU A 24 -0.19 -16.89 31.16
CA LEU A 24 -1.15 -17.62 30.33
C LEU A 24 -0.43 -18.55 29.32
N CYS A 25 0.63 -18.06 28.67
CA CYS A 25 1.46 -18.90 27.79
C CYS A 25 2.13 -20.04 28.55
N LEU A 26 2.68 -19.77 29.73
CA LEU A 26 3.31 -20.79 30.56
C LEU A 26 2.29 -21.85 31.04
N TRP A 27 1.07 -21.42 31.39
CA TRP A 27 -0.02 -22.31 31.79
C TRP A 27 -0.52 -23.20 30.64
N VAL A 28 -0.61 -22.67 29.41
CA VAL A 28 -0.96 -23.46 28.22
C VAL A 28 0.11 -24.50 27.91
N VAL A 29 1.39 -24.13 27.98
CA VAL A 29 2.52 -25.05 27.74
C VAL A 29 2.58 -26.14 28.80
N LEU A 30 2.39 -25.79 30.08
CA LEU A 30 2.33 -26.76 31.17
C LEU A 30 1.10 -27.68 31.07
N SER A 31 -0.06 -27.17 30.65
CA SER A 31 -1.28 -27.97 30.48
C SER A 31 -1.17 -28.97 29.32
N LEU A 32 -0.48 -28.59 28.25
CA LEU A 32 -0.19 -29.47 27.12
C LEU A 32 0.87 -30.53 27.47
N ALA A 33 1.87 -30.19 28.29
CA ALA A 33 2.86 -31.15 28.77
C ALA A 33 2.30 -32.17 29.77
N MET A 34 1.33 -31.76 30.60
CA MET A 34 0.72 -32.59 31.65
C MET A 34 -0.33 -33.58 31.13
N THR A 35 -0.89 -33.38 29.93
CA THR A 35 -1.99 -34.22 29.41
C THR A 35 -1.52 -35.35 28.50
N GLY A 36 -0.22 -35.45 28.16
CA GLY A 36 0.34 -36.59 27.45
C GLY A 36 -0.25 -36.85 26.04
N ILE A 37 -0.91 -35.86 25.44
CA ILE A 37 -1.52 -36.00 24.12
C ILE A 37 -0.47 -35.66 23.07
N GLY A 38 0.10 -36.70 22.44
CA GLY A 38 0.93 -36.56 21.26
C GLY A 38 0.15 -35.89 20.11
N VAL A 39 0.80 -34.93 19.45
CA VAL A 39 0.30 -34.04 18.39
C VAL A 39 -0.28 -34.78 17.15
N TRP A 40 -0.22 -36.11 17.10
CA TRP A 40 -0.74 -36.94 16.01
C TRP A 40 -2.23 -37.33 16.14
N GLY A 41 -2.87 -37.12 17.30
CA GLY A 41 -4.27 -37.52 17.53
C GLY A 41 -5.35 -36.57 16.99
N LEU A 42 -5.02 -35.30 16.74
CA LEU A 42 -6.03 -34.28 16.42
C LEU A 42 -6.36 -34.16 14.92
N LEU A 43 -5.58 -34.77 14.03
CA LEU A 43 -5.76 -34.66 12.58
C LEU A 43 -6.72 -35.70 11.97
N ARG A 44 -7.35 -36.57 12.78
CA ARG A 44 -8.27 -37.62 12.30
C ARG A 44 -9.76 -37.40 12.60
N SER A 45 -10.14 -36.30 13.23
CA SER A 45 -11.54 -36.09 13.70
C SER A 45 -12.36 -35.07 12.91
N PHE A 46 -11.88 -34.58 11.76
CA PHE A 46 -12.66 -33.68 10.90
C PHE A 46 -12.77 -34.20 9.46
N MET A 47 -13.65 -35.19 9.27
CA MET A 47 -14.37 -35.41 8.02
C MET A 47 -15.77 -35.93 8.34
N PRO A 48 -16.87 -35.24 7.97
CA PRO A 48 -18.16 -35.87 7.87
C PRO A 48 -18.41 -36.36 6.45
N ALA A 49 -18.97 -37.57 6.41
CA ALA A 49 -19.43 -38.29 5.25
C ALA A 49 -20.54 -37.54 4.49
N LEU A 50 -20.41 -37.47 3.17
CA LEU A 50 -21.51 -37.29 2.24
C LEU A 50 -21.99 -38.68 1.81
N GLN A 51 -23.12 -39.12 2.36
CA GLN A 51 -23.91 -40.23 1.82
C GLN A 51 -25.32 -39.73 1.53
N GLY A 52 -25.80 -40.10 0.35
CA GLY A 52 -26.84 -39.41 -0.38
C GLY A 52 -28.25 -39.55 0.16
N ARG A 53 -29.08 -38.59 -0.26
CA ARG A 53 -30.53 -38.65 -0.18
C ARG A 53 -31.08 -38.28 -1.54
N THR A 54 -31.71 -39.25 -2.18
CA THR A 54 -32.58 -39.10 -3.34
C THR A 54 -33.84 -38.35 -2.90
N GLU A 55 -34.21 -37.29 -3.61
CA GLU A 55 -35.53 -36.66 -3.46
C GLU A 55 -36.31 -36.65 -4.78
N ASP A 56 -37.59 -36.91 -4.56
CA ASP A 56 -38.66 -37.15 -5.51
C ASP A 56 -39.08 -35.90 -6.28
N LYS A 57 -39.54 -36.15 -7.49
CA LYS A 57 -40.24 -35.20 -8.35
C LYS A 57 -41.66 -35.00 -7.84
N HIS A 58 -42.03 -33.77 -7.51
CA HIS A 58 -43.42 -33.33 -7.62
C HIS A 58 -43.51 -31.90 -8.18
N ALA A 59 -44.43 -31.77 -9.13
CA ALA A 59 -44.75 -30.57 -9.89
C ALA A 59 -45.50 -29.53 -9.05
N ALA A 60 -45.38 -28.27 -9.43
CA ALA A 60 -46.24 -27.17 -9.00
C ALA A 60 -46.47 -26.18 -10.17
N PRO A 61 -47.55 -25.38 -10.13
CA PRO A 61 -48.38 -25.06 -11.30
C PRO A 61 -48.03 -23.76 -12.03
N GLU A 62 -48.58 -23.65 -13.24
CA GLU A 62 -48.57 -22.48 -14.13
C GLU A 62 -49.44 -21.32 -13.61
N THR A 63 -48.98 -20.07 -13.81
CA THR A 63 -49.71 -18.87 -14.36
C THR A 63 -48.93 -17.57 -14.05
N PRO A 64 -49.22 -16.40 -14.68
CA PRO A 64 -48.84 -16.03 -16.04
C PRO A 64 -48.05 -14.70 -16.12
N ALA A 65 -47.70 -14.31 -17.35
CA ALA A 65 -46.91 -13.16 -17.80
C ALA A 65 -47.19 -11.78 -17.15
N ASP A 66 -46.16 -10.93 -17.00
CA ASP A 66 -45.90 -9.73 -17.82
C ASP A 66 -44.70 -8.89 -17.30
N SER A 67 -44.03 -8.21 -18.25
CA SER A 67 -43.09 -7.08 -18.14
C SER A 67 -41.63 -7.28 -17.67
N THR A 68 -40.75 -7.59 -18.63
CA THR A 68 -39.33 -7.18 -18.63
C THR A 68 -39.20 -5.83 -19.38
N PRO A 69 -38.20 -4.96 -19.10
CA PRO A 69 -36.80 -5.32 -19.27
C PRO A 69 -35.91 -5.00 -18.06
N ALA A 70 -35.20 -6.02 -17.59
CA ALA A 70 -33.92 -5.85 -16.94
C ALA A 70 -32.85 -5.96 -18.03
N LEU A 71 -31.97 -4.95 -18.11
CA LEU A 71 -30.67 -5.09 -18.76
C LEU A 71 -29.86 -6.10 -17.95
N VAL A 72 -30.09 -7.38 -18.23
CA VAL A 72 -29.20 -8.45 -17.81
C VAL A 72 -27.99 -8.36 -18.73
N GLU A 73 -26.94 -7.68 -18.27
CA GLU A 73 -25.64 -7.76 -18.93
C GLU A 73 -25.23 -9.24 -18.96
N SER A 74 -25.13 -9.78 -20.17
CA SER A 74 -24.66 -11.13 -20.43
C SER A 74 -23.28 -11.32 -19.79
N PRO A 75 -23.06 -12.38 -18.97
CA PRO A 75 -21.77 -12.71 -18.39
C PRO A 75 -20.64 -12.90 -19.42
N ASN A 76 -20.98 -13.07 -20.71
CA ASN A 76 -20.02 -13.24 -21.80
C ASN A 76 -19.54 -11.93 -22.43
N SER A 77 -20.01 -10.75 -22.01
CA SER A 77 -19.55 -9.46 -22.57
C SER A 77 -18.14 -9.05 -22.12
N TRP A 78 -17.59 -9.72 -21.10
CA TRP A 78 -16.26 -9.43 -20.55
C TRP A 78 -15.13 -9.72 -21.54
N PHE A 79 -15.32 -10.66 -22.47
CA PHE A 79 -14.31 -11.06 -23.46
C PHE A 79 -14.25 -10.15 -24.71
N SER A 80 -15.17 -9.18 -24.84
CA SER A 80 -15.20 -8.24 -25.96
C SER A 80 -14.62 -6.86 -25.60
N ARG A 81 -14.10 -6.68 -24.38
CA ARG A 81 -13.49 -5.41 -23.99
C ARG A 81 -12.21 -5.19 -24.80
N PRO A 82 -11.97 -3.97 -25.30
CA PRO A 82 -10.67 -3.65 -25.89
C PRO A 82 -9.58 -4.05 -24.91
N PHE A 83 -8.49 -4.66 -25.41
CA PHE A 83 -7.39 -5.18 -24.59
C PHE A 83 -6.85 -4.06 -23.69
N ILE A 84 -7.21 -4.07 -22.40
CA ILE A 84 -6.68 -3.14 -21.41
C ILE A 84 -5.32 -3.69 -20.98
N PRO A 85 -4.20 -2.97 -21.20
CA PRO A 85 -2.90 -3.44 -20.76
C PRO A 85 -2.89 -3.59 -19.24
N VAL A 86 -2.23 -4.64 -18.77
CA VAL A 86 -2.14 -4.97 -17.34
C VAL A 86 -1.32 -3.92 -16.57
N SER A 87 -0.41 -3.24 -17.25
CA SER A 87 0.47 -2.23 -16.66
C SER A 87 0.31 -0.85 -17.27
N LYS A 88 0.80 0.16 -16.56
CA LYS A 88 0.93 1.54 -17.03
C LYS A 88 2.16 2.17 -16.39
N LYS A 89 2.89 3.00 -17.15
CA LYS A 89 3.88 3.92 -16.58
C LYS A 89 3.18 4.90 -15.64
N PRO A 90 3.64 5.05 -14.39
CA PRO A 90 3.03 5.98 -13.46
C PRO A 90 3.28 7.43 -13.90
N GLY A 91 2.25 8.28 -13.76
CA GLY A 91 2.32 9.72 -13.94
C GLY A 91 2.75 10.18 -15.34
N PRO A 92 3.16 11.46 -15.50
CA PRO A 92 3.67 11.96 -16.77
C PRO A 92 4.92 11.17 -17.19
N PRO A 93 5.30 11.19 -18.48
CA PRO A 93 6.56 10.60 -18.92
C PRO A 93 7.66 11.01 -17.95
N ARG A 94 8.50 10.05 -17.56
CA ARG A 94 9.73 10.32 -16.82
C ARG A 94 10.65 11.10 -17.76
N GLY A 95 10.34 12.37 -17.97
CA GLY A 95 11.23 13.34 -18.59
C GLY A 95 12.45 13.52 -17.70
N GLU A 96 13.37 14.37 -18.12
CA GLU A 96 14.52 14.75 -17.30
C GLU A 96 14.01 15.46 -16.04
N GLU A 97 13.66 14.69 -15.02
CA GLU A 97 13.51 15.18 -13.66
C GLU A 97 14.84 15.86 -13.36
N THR A 98 14.81 17.18 -13.17
CA THR A 98 16.01 17.91 -12.81
C THR A 98 16.54 17.30 -11.51
N ASP A 99 17.80 16.91 -11.48
CA ASP A 99 18.47 16.36 -10.28
C ASP A 99 18.58 17.38 -9.12
N GLU A 100 18.01 18.57 -9.28
CA GLU A 100 18.02 19.66 -8.31
C GLU A 100 16.83 19.60 -7.34
N PHE A 101 17.15 19.64 -6.04
CA PHE A 101 16.20 19.82 -4.97
C PHE A 101 15.84 21.30 -4.80
N ILE A 102 14.65 21.68 -5.25
CA ILE A 102 14.16 23.06 -5.27
C ILE A 102 13.10 23.34 -4.20
N LEU A 103 12.56 22.29 -3.55
CA LEU A 103 11.58 22.45 -2.49
C LEU A 103 12.25 22.77 -1.16
N ASN A 104 11.70 23.75 -0.46
CA ASN A 104 12.17 24.23 0.84
C ASN A 104 10.98 24.68 1.70
N GLU A 105 11.24 25.17 2.89
CA GLU A 105 10.19 25.53 3.86
C GLU A 105 9.26 26.65 3.37
N SER A 106 9.70 27.49 2.44
CA SER A 106 8.89 28.61 1.94
C SER A 106 7.92 28.25 0.82
N ASN A 107 8.14 27.10 0.14
CA ASN A 107 7.40 26.75 -1.08
C ASN A 107 6.85 25.33 -1.10
N SER A 108 6.89 24.63 0.03
CA SER A 108 6.46 23.24 0.15
C SER A 108 5.93 22.93 1.55
N THR A 109 5.20 21.82 1.65
CA THR A 109 4.77 21.25 2.93
C THR A 109 5.62 20.03 3.25
N VAL A 110 6.01 19.86 4.51
CA VAL A 110 6.74 18.67 4.97
C VAL A 110 5.74 17.57 5.28
N MET A 111 5.99 16.35 4.78
CA MET A 111 5.22 15.20 5.19
C MET A 111 5.55 14.81 6.63
N THR A 112 4.53 14.41 7.39
CA THR A 112 4.65 13.95 8.77
C THR A 112 4.74 12.43 8.81
N GLY A 113 5.68 11.89 9.58
CA GLY A 113 5.86 10.46 9.78
C GLY A 113 4.72 9.81 10.55
N ILE A 114 4.48 8.52 10.27
CA ILE A 114 3.49 7.69 10.95
C ILE A 114 4.20 6.52 11.65
N ALA A 115 3.80 6.24 12.89
CA ALA A 115 4.41 5.22 13.73
C ALA A 115 3.81 3.82 13.47
N GLU A 116 4.15 3.21 12.32
CA GLU A 116 3.67 1.87 11.91
C GLU A 116 4.80 0.84 11.83
N TRP A 117 5.67 0.79 12.84
CA TRP A 117 6.92 0.01 12.80
C TRP A 117 6.73 -1.49 12.52
N GLY A 118 5.65 -2.09 13.03
CA GLY A 118 5.41 -3.54 12.94
C GLY A 118 4.99 -4.05 11.55
N VAL A 119 4.67 -3.14 10.61
CA VAL A 119 4.19 -3.49 9.27
C VAL A 119 5.12 -3.00 8.15
N GLN A 120 6.20 -2.32 8.51
CA GLN A 120 7.21 -1.81 7.59
C GLN A 120 8.07 -2.92 7.00
N ARG A 121 8.55 -2.68 5.78
CA ARG A 121 9.46 -3.56 5.06
C ARG A 121 10.91 -3.15 5.31
N TRP A 122 11.79 -4.15 5.51
CA TRP A 122 13.21 -3.93 5.82
C TRP A 122 14.17 -4.58 4.81
N CYS A 123 13.79 -4.55 3.54
CA CYS A 123 14.66 -4.86 2.41
C CYS A 123 14.30 -3.98 1.21
N ASP A 124 15.29 -3.71 0.35
CA ASP A 124 15.11 -2.87 -0.83
C ASP A 124 14.31 -3.57 -1.96
N ILE A 125 14.17 -2.90 -3.12
CA ILE A 125 13.45 -3.44 -4.28
C ILE A 125 14.07 -4.75 -4.83
N SER A 126 15.39 -4.93 -4.69
CA SER A 126 16.12 -6.17 -5.05
C SER A 126 16.04 -7.24 -3.96
N GLY A 127 15.55 -6.90 -2.76
CA GLY A 127 15.48 -7.83 -1.63
C GLY A 127 16.76 -7.93 -0.83
N ASN A 128 17.67 -6.96 -0.97
CA ASN A 128 18.80 -6.86 -0.08
C ASN A 128 18.29 -6.36 1.27
N PHE A 129 18.49 -7.15 2.32
CA PHE A 129 18.10 -6.78 3.68
C PHE A 129 18.96 -5.63 4.20
N TYR A 130 18.31 -4.70 4.88
CA TYR A 130 18.99 -3.62 5.57
C TYR A 130 19.77 -4.12 6.79
N SER A 131 20.82 -3.41 7.15
CA SER A 131 21.64 -3.72 8.32
C SER A 131 20.84 -3.52 9.61
N THR A 132 21.21 -4.24 10.67
CA THR A 132 20.61 -4.04 12.00
C THR A 132 20.77 -2.61 12.50
N SER A 133 21.88 -1.94 12.16
CA SER A 133 22.13 -0.55 12.53
C SER A 133 21.13 0.39 11.85
N LEU A 134 20.95 0.27 10.53
CA LEU A 134 19.98 1.08 9.80
C LEU A 134 18.56 0.85 10.35
N ILE A 135 18.16 -0.40 10.57
CA ILE A 135 16.84 -0.72 11.12
C ILE A 135 16.63 -0.02 12.47
N ARG A 136 17.61 -0.07 13.37
CA ARG A 136 17.50 0.53 14.72
C ARG A 136 17.45 2.06 14.71
N GLU A 137 18.18 2.68 13.81
CA GLU A 137 18.35 4.13 13.77
C GLU A 137 17.29 4.83 12.92
N PHE A 138 16.73 4.13 11.93
CA PHE A 138 15.78 4.72 10.99
C PHE A 138 14.42 4.97 11.64
N SER A 139 13.88 6.18 11.46
CA SER A 139 12.56 6.54 11.95
C SER A 139 11.90 7.59 11.06
N TYR A 140 10.65 7.35 10.66
CA TYR A 140 9.82 8.36 9.99
C TYR A 140 9.31 9.43 10.95
N THR A 141 9.05 9.07 12.21
CA THR A 141 8.44 9.98 13.19
C THR A 141 9.45 10.83 13.93
N ASN A 142 10.67 10.34 14.08
CA ASN A 142 11.78 11.02 14.77
C ASN A 142 13.05 10.92 13.92
N PRO A 143 13.10 11.56 12.74
CA PRO A 143 14.18 11.35 11.77
C PRO A 143 15.58 11.79 12.24
N GLY A 144 15.72 12.54 13.34
CA GLY A 144 17.01 13.14 13.69
C GLY A 144 17.49 14.11 12.61
N SER A 145 18.75 14.55 12.66
CA SER A 145 19.28 15.53 11.71
C SER A 145 19.51 14.99 10.30
N ASN A 146 19.65 13.66 10.16
CA ASN A 146 20.02 13.00 8.91
C ASN A 146 18.95 12.00 8.40
N GLY A 147 17.80 11.90 9.08
CA GLY A 147 16.76 10.96 8.68
C GLY A 147 15.81 11.52 7.63
N PRO A 148 14.69 10.82 7.39
CA PRO A 148 13.82 11.10 6.27
C PRO A 148 13.17 12.47 6.35
N VAL A 149 13.29 13.24 5.28
CA VAL A 149 12.55 14.48 5.04
C VAL A 149 11.93 14.40 3.66
N VAL A 150 10.59 14.51 3.60
CA VAL A 150 9.87 14.54 2.33
C VAL A 150 9.08 15.84 2.25
N ARG A 151 9.29 16.57 1.15
CA ARG A 151 8.64 17.84 0.85
C ARG A 151 7.72 17.66 -0.34
N VAL A 152 6.57 18.30 -0.27
CA VAL A 152 5.54 18.23 -1.32
C VAL A 152 5.06 19.63 -1.67
N LYS A 153 4.94 19.89 -2.97
CA LYS A 153 4.26 21.05 -3.53
C LYS A 153 3.16 20.57 -4.46
N VAL A 154 1.93 21.03 -4.23
CA VAL A 154 0.76 20.72 -5.05
C VAL A 154 0.31 21.98 -5.77
N GLU A 155 -0.10 21.84 -7.03
CA GLU A 155 -0.77 22.92 -7.74
C GLU A 155 -2.17 23.13 -7.16
N PRO A 156 -2.55 24.37 -6.80
CA PRO A 156 -3.80 24.62 -6.08
C PRO A 156 -5.05 24.39 -6.96
N SER A 157 -4.90 24.44 -8.28
CA SER A 157 -6.01 24.25 -9.21
C SER A 157 -5.52 23.78 -10.58
N GLY A 158 -6.29 22.91 -11.23
CA GLY A 158 -6.04 22.45 -12.59
C GLY A 158 -6.98 21.32 -13.00
N PRO A 159 -6.86 20.78 -14.22
CA PRO A 159 -7.70 19.68 -14.72
C PRO A 159 -7.36 18.31 -14.12
N THR A 160 -6.25 18.23 -13.37
CA THR A 160 -5.88 17.06 -12.56
C THR A 160 -5.05 17.53 -11.37
N LEU A 161 -4.92 16.68 -10.35
CA LEU A 161 -3.97 16.88 -9.27
C LEU A 161 -2.55 16.74 -9.81
N LYS A 162 -1.77 17.83 -9.75
CA LYS A 162 -0.36 17.86 -10.13
C LYS A 162 0.50 18.36 -8.99
N GLY A 163 1.76 17.95 -8.99
CA GLY A 163 2.72 18.46 -8.04
C GLY A 163 4.10 17.84 -8.14
N ARG A 164 4.88 18.08 -7.11
CA ARG A 164 6.25 17.61 -6.96
C ARG A 164 6.50 17.09 -5.55
N ILE A 165 7.16 15.94 -5.46
CA ILE A 165 7.71 15.37 -4.24
C ILE A 165 9.24 15.41 -4.33
N GLU A 166 9.87 15.83 -3.24
CA GLU A 166 11.31 15.72 -3.05
C GLU A 166 11.58 15.02 -1.73
N ALA A 167 12.26 13.88 -1.80
CA ALA A 167 12.59 13.04 -0.66
C ALA A 167 14.09 13.00 -0.43
N LYS A 168 14.50 13.09 0.84
CA LYS A 168 15.88 12.86 1.29
C LYS A 168 15.88 11.89 2.45
N GLY A 169 16.88 11.02 2.50
CA GLY A 169 17.12 10.14 3.66
C GLY A 169 16.01 9.11 3.93
N LEU A 170 15.19 8.77 2.92
CA LEU A 170 14.29 7.61 2.99
C LEU A 170 15.08 6.29 2.98
N LYS A 171 14.39 5.15 3.00
CA LYS A 171 15.05 3.85 2.88
C LYS A 171 15.77 3.76 1.53
N PRO A 172 17.06 3.37 1.47
CA PRO A 172 17.84 3.31 0.23
C PRO A 172 17.29 2.30 -0.78
N ASN A 173 17.32 2.63 -2.08
CA ASN A 173 16.85 1.76 -3.16
C ASN A 173 15.42 1.22 -2.94
N PHE A 174 14.54 1.99 -2.32
CA PHE A 174 13.22 1.54 -1.87
C PHE A 174 12.09 2.20 -2.68
N ALA A 175 11.04 1.44 -2.96
CA ALA A 175 9.87 1.91 -3.72
C ALA A 175 8.76 2.44 -2.79
N TYR A 176 8.30 3.64 -3.08
CA TYR A 176 7.21 4.30 -2.36
C TYR A 176 6.04 4.57 -3.30
N GLN A 177 4.88 4.07 -2.91
CA GLN A 177 3.59 4.34 -3.54
C GLN A 177 3.11 5.75 -3.17
N ILE A 178 2.70 6.55 -4.15
CA ILE A 178 2.05 7.85 -3.93
C ILE A 178 0.54 7.64 -4.03
N LYS A 179 -0.16 7.91 -2.92
CA LYS A 179 -1.63 7.80 -2.87
C LYS A 179 -2.28 9.10 -2.49
N LEU A 180 -3.44 9.36 -3.09
CA LEU A 180 -4.38 10.38 -2.62
C LEU A 180 -5.44 9.69 -1.77
N ARG A 181 -5.61 10.12 -0.53
CA ARG A 181 -6.55 9.56 0.44
C ARG A 181 -7.63 10.56 0.81
N GLY A 182 -8.89 10.10 0.82
CA GLY A 182 -10.02 10.90 1.27
C GLY A 182 -10.10 11.06 2.78
N LEU A 183 -10.75 12.14 3.23
CA LEU A 183 -10.93 12.47 4.65
C LEU A 183 -12.42 12.40 5.03
N PRO A 184 -12.94 11.23 5.46
CA PRO A 184 -14.39 11.03 5.63
C PRO A 184 -15.02 11.89 6.74
N HIS A 185 -14.21 12.46 7.63
CA HIS A 185 -14.66 13.36 8.70
C HIS A 185 -14.53 14.85 8.37
N GLU A 186 -13.79 15.21 7.33
CA GLU A 186 -13.52 16.61 6.95
C GLU A 186 -14.17 16.99 5.62
N ASP A 187 -14.17 16.07 4.65
CA ASP A 187 -14.68 16.29 3.30
C ASP A 187 -15.18 14.96 2.73
N PHE A 188 -16.41 14.62 3.12
CA PHE A 188 -17.02 13.34 2.77
C PHE A 188 -17.28 13.19 1.27
N GLU A 189 -17.60 14.29 0.58
CA GLU A 189 -17.85 14.27 -0.85
C GLU A 189 -16.56 14.00 -1.64
N ALA A 190 -15.47 14.69 -1.32
CA ALA A 190 -14.16 14.40 -1.90
C ALA A 190 -13.70 12.97 -1.57
N PHE A 191 -13.93 12.52 -0.34
CA PHE A 191 -13.67 11.15 0.08
C PHE A 191 -14.36 10.11 -0.82
N GLU A 192 -15.65 10.31 -1.14
CA GLU A 192 -16.37 9.39 -2.03
C GLU A 192 -15.86 9.47 -3.47
N ARG A 193 -15.65 10.67 -4.00
CA ARG A 193 -15.12 10.86 -5.36
C ARG A 193 -13.76 10.17 -5.53
N ILE A 194 -12.90 10.26 -4.51
CA ILE A 194 -11.60 9.57 -4.49
C ILE A 194 -11.79 8.05 -4.51
N GLY A 195 -12.65 7.50 -3.65
CA GLY A 195 -12.83 6.05 -3.56
C GLY A 195 -13.44 5.42 -4.81
N TYR A 196 -14.42 6.09 -5.43
CA TYR A 196 -15.03 5.61 -6.69
C TYR A 196 -14.07 5.63 -7.88
N MET A 197 -13.09 6.54 -7.91
CA MET A 197 -12.02 6.54 -8.92
C MET A 197 -10.85 5.61 -8.56
N GLY A 198 -10.74 5.26 -7.28
CA GLY A 198 -9.69 4.43 -6.73
C GLY A 198 -10.25 3.19 -6.09
N ARG A 199 -10.03 3.09 -4.78
CA ARG A 199 -10.25 1.87 -4.00
C ARG A 199 -10.76 2.19 -2.61
N TRP A 200 -11.36 1.16 -2.02
CA TRP A 200 -11.84 1.16 -0.65
C TRP A 200 -11.04 0.17 0.19
N ARG A 201 -10.71 0.58 1.42
CA ARG A 201 -10.24 -0.32 2.47
C ARG A 201 -11.22 -0.24 3.63
N LEU A 202 -12.07 -1.26 3.73
CA LEU A 202 -13.02 -1.39 4.83
C LEU A 202 -12.30 -1.87 6.10
N PRO A 203 -12.87 -1.62 7.30
CA PRO A 203 -12.36 -2.18 8.53
C PRO A 203 -12.23 -3.71 8.47
N GLY A 204 -11.09 -4.23 8.95
CA GLY A 204 -10.81 -5.66 8.99
C GLY A 204 -9.55 -6.03 8.20
N TRP A 205 -9.46 -7.30 7.79
CA TRP A 205 -8.27 -7.89 7.16
C TRP A 205 -8.47 -8.24 5.68
N GLY A 206 -9.61 -7.85 5.10
CA GLY A 206 -9.86 -8.05 3.67
C GLY A 206 -9.10 -7.03 2.83
N THR A 207 -8.73 -7.44 1.62
CA THR A 207 -8.28 -6.56 0.55
C THR A 207 -9.25 -6.68 -0.63
N ASN A 208 -9.17 -5.77 -1.60
CA ASN A 208 -9.96 -5.83 -2.85
C ASN A 208 -11.47 -5.60 -2.70
N TYR A 209 -11.87 -4.65 -1.85
CA TYR A 209 -13.27 -4.25 -1.74
C TYR A 209 -13.74 -3.50 -2.99
N THR A 210 -14.95 -3.82 -3.43
CA THR A 210 -15.65 -3.20 -4.56
C THR A 210 -16.44 -1.96 -4.12
N ASP A 211 -16.98 -1.23 -5.10
CA ASP A 211 -17.91 -0.13 -4.82
C ASP A 211 -19.20 -0.63 -4.16
N ASP A 212 -19.62 -1.87 -4.45
CA ASP A 212 -20.79 -2.48 -3.81
C ASP A 212 -20.51 -2.83 -2.36
N ASP A 213 -19.33 -3.37 -2.05
CA ASP A 213 -18.91 -3.60 -0.66
C ASP A 213 -18.90 -2.29 0.13
N TYR A 214 -18.37 -1.22 -0.48
CA TYR A 214 -18.47 0.12 0.10
C TYR A 214 -19.93 0.50 0.33
N ARG A 215 -20.81 0.42 -0.68
CA ARG A 215 -22.25 0.77 -0.59
C ARG A 215 -22.99 -0.01 0.51
N LEU A 216 -22.65 -1.27 0.72
CA LEU A 216 -23.22 -2.13 1.75
C LEU A 216 -22.64 -1.90 3.14
N CYS A 217 -21.45 -1.29 3.25
CA CYS A 217 -20.87 -0.95 4.54
C CYS A 217 -21.76 0.06 5.29
N ALA A 218 -22.20 -0.30 6.50
CA ALA A 218 -23.06 0.54 7.33
C ALA A 218 -22.32 1.77 7.87
N ASP A 219 -21.06 1.58 8.32
CA ASP A 219 -20.23 2.67 8.86
C ASP A 219 -19.23 3.17 7.81
N LYS A 220 -19.69 4.07 6.95
CA LYS A 220 -18.86 4.67 5.89
C LYS A 220 -17.63 5.41 6.43
N LYS A 221 -17.70 5.92 7.66
CA LYS A 221 -16.65 6.78 8.23
C LYS A 221 -15.44 6.00 8.70
N SER A 222 -15.58 4.70 8.94
CA SER A 222 -14.44 3.82 9.23
C SER A 222 -13.78 3.22 7.97
N VAL A 223 -14.34 3.49 6.80
CA VAL A 223 -13.73 3.11 5.51
C VAL A 223 -12.65 4.12 5.13
N GLU A 224 -11.53 3.62 4.61
CA GLU A 224 -10.53 4.44 3.92
C GLU A 224 -10.77 4.41 2.41
N SER A 225 -10.78 5.59 1.80
CA SER A 225 -10.79 5.73 0.34
C SER A 225 -9.43 6.23 -0.14
N TYR A 226 -8.92 5.64 -1.21
CA TYR A 226 -7.65 6.08 -1.78
C TYR A 226 -7.52 5.78 -3.27
N ILE A 227 -6.67 6.54 -3.96
CA ILE A 227 -6.20 6.24 -5.32
C ILE A 227 -4.68 6.11 -5.23
N LEU A 228 -4.13 4.94 -5.61
CA LEU A 228 -2.72 4.83 -5.96
C LEU A 228 -2.57 5.31 -7.40
N PHE A 229 -1.82 6.37 -7.64
CA PHE A 229 -1.76 6.97 -8.97
C PHE A 229 -0.33 7.13 -9.49
N ASP A 230 0.67 7.11 -8.60
CA ASP A 230 2.07 7.25 -8.97
C ASP A 230 2.97 6.51 -7.95
N PHE A 231 4.26 6.37 -8.26
CA PHE A 231 5.27 5.88 -7.34
C PHE A 231 6.65 6.42 -7.71
N PHE A 232 7.58 6.36 -6.77
CA PHE A 232 8.99 6.61 -7.03
C PHE A 232 9.87 5.58 -6.34
N VAL A 233 11.12 5.50 -6.77
CA VAL A 233 12.15 4.67 -6.14
C VAL A 233 13.30 5.57 -5.76
N THR A 234 13.77 5.45 -4.52
CA THR A 234 14.90 6.24 -4.05
C THR A 234 16.22 5.70 -4.58
N ASP A 235 17.24 6.56 -4.68
CA ASP A 235 18.62 6.15 -4.92
C ASP A 235 19.23 5.37 -3.72
N GLY A 236 20.50 4.98 -3.83
CA GLY A 236 21.27 4.32 -2.75
C GLY A 236 21.51 5.19 -1.50
N ARG A 237 21.11 6.46 -1.53
CA ARG A 237 21.16 7.40 -0.40
C ARG A 237 19.77 7.70 0.18
N GLY A 238 18.70 7.11 -0.37
CA GLY A 238 17.34 7.39 0.07
C GLY A 238 16.77 8.70 -0.47
N ASN A 239 17.35 9.24 -1.54
CA ASN A 239 16.87 10.46 -2.19
C ASN A 239 15.98 10.12 -3.37
N ALA A 240 14.97 10.96 -3.61
CA ALA A 240 14.17 10.90 -4.82
C ALA A 240 13.60 12.27 -5.16
N ILE A 241 13.39 12.50 -6.44
CA ILE A 241 12.62 13.60 -6.98
C ILE A 241 11.49 12.98 -7.78
N ARG A 242 10.28 13.53 -7.71
CA ARG A 242 9.16 13.04 -8.51
C ARG A 242 8.18 14.16 -8.83
N ASN A 243 8.03 14.49 -10.10
CA ASN A 243 6.85 15.23 -10.56
C ASN A 243 5.73 14.22 -10.79
N PHE A 244 4.53 14.51 -10.31
CA PHE A 244 3.41 13.60 -10.37
C PHE A 244 2.16 14.26 -10.94
N GLU A 245 1.32 13.45 -11.59
CA GLU A 245 -0.02 13.82 -12.03
C GLU A 245 -0.98 12.66 -11.76
N LEU A 246 -2.19 12.95 -11.27
CA LEU A 246 -3.22 11.94 -11.06
C LEU A 246 -3.97 11.68 -12.37
N ASP A 247 -3.37 10.84 -13.22
CA ASP A 247 -3.89 10.46 -14.54
C ASP A 247 -4.20 8.95 -14.65
N SER A 248 -4.03 8.25 -13.53
CA SER A 248 -4.03 6.79 -13.43
C SER A 248 -4.58 6.34 -12.07
N SER A 249 -5.20 5.16 -12.08
CA SER A 249 -5.53 4.36 -10.90
C SER A 249 -4.81 3.02 -11.02
N LEU A 250 -3.93 2.75 -10.05
CA LEU A 250 -3.03 1.61 -10.03
C LEU A 250 -3.44 0.65 -8.88
N HIS A 251 -3.14 -0.63 -9.07
CA HIS A 251 -3.45 -1.70 -8.14
C HIS A 251 -2.30 -1.92 -7.17
N VAL A 252 -1.12 -2.25 -7.70
CA VAL A 252 0.09 -2.60 -6.95
C VAL A 252 1.34 -2.42 -7.83
N LEU A 253 2.52 -2.41 -7.21
CA LEU A 253 3.79 -2.46 -7.93
C LEU A 253 4.36 -3.88 -7.94
N TRP A 254 5.07 -4.18 -9.02
CA TRP A 254 5.70 -5.47 -9.26
C TRP A 254 7.18 -5.29 -9.57
N ASN A 255 7.99 -6.26 -9.15
CA ASN A 255 9.36 -6.43 -9.62
C ASN A 255 9.39 -7.63 -10.58
N ALA A 256 9.70 -7.36 -11.85
CA ALA A 256 9.69 -8.35 -12.92
C ALA A 256 10.71 -9.49 -12.74
N ALA A 257 11.81 -9.25 -12.03
CA ALA A 257 12.83 -10.27 -11.76
C ALA A 257 12.45 -11.19 -10.60
N ARG A 258 11.51 -10.78 -9.74
CA ARG A 258 11.21 -11.46 -8.47
C ARG A 258 9.83 -12.12 -8.43
N GLN A 259 8.90 -11.65 -9.26
CA GLN A 259 7.52 -12.11 -9.24
C GLN A 259 7.11 -12.63 -10.62
N SER A 260 6.25 -13.64 -10.63
CA SER A 260 5.69 -14.21 -11.85
C SER A 260 4.64 -13.28 -12.43
N GLY A 261 5.04 -12.44 -13.38
CA GLY A 261 4.17 -11.67 -14.24
C GLY A 261 4.76 -11.62 -15.64
N THR A 262 3.91 -11.47 -16.65
CA THR A 262 4.33 -11.13 -18.02
C THR A 262 3.99 -9.67 -18.28
N PRO A 263 4.75 -8.71 -17.72
CA PRO A 263 4.51 -7.30 -18.00
C PRO A 263 4.74 -7.04 -19.48
N ASN A 264 4.07 -6.01 -20.00
CA ASN A 264 4.53 -5.41 -21.24
C ASN A 264 5.92 -4.82 -20.99
N THR A 265 6.89 -5.16 -21.84
CA THR A 265 8.27 -4.64 -21.72
C THR A 265 8.31 -3.12 -21.78
N ASP A 266 7.35 -2.50 -22.47
CA ASP A 266 7.28 -1.05 -22.59
C ASP A 266 6.92 -0.36 -21.27
N ASP A 267 6.25 -1.05 -20.36
CA ASP A 267 5.86 -0.51 -19.04
C ASP A 267 6.93 -0.73 -17.96
N LEU A 268 7.97 -1.49 -18.28
CA LEU A 268 9.07 -1.73 -17.35
C LEU A 268 9.90 -0.47 -17.15
N ILE A 269 10.14 -0.16 -15.87
CA ILE A 269 10.96 0.94 -15.43
C ILE A 269 12.28 0.35 -14.90
N PRO A 270 13.41 0.60 -15.58
CA PRO A 270 14.71 0.21 -15.06
C PRO A 270 15.07 1.09 -13.86
N VAL A 271 15.55 0.46 -12.79
CA VAL A 271 16.02 1.14 -11.58
C VAL A 271 17.39 0.59 -11.19
N LEU A 272 18.36 1.48 -11.03
CA LEU A 272 19.68 1.12 -10.53
C LEU A 272 19.61 0.87 -9.02
N VAL A 273 20.23 -0.21 -8.56
CA VAL A 273 20.30 -0.56 -7.14
C VAL A 273 21.75 -0.59 -6.67
N GLU A 274 22.06 0.34 -5.77
CA GLU A 274 23.38 0.49 -5.15
C GLU A 274 23.38 -0.02 -3.70
N ALA A 275 23.72 -1.30 -3.52
CA ALA A 275 23.70 -1.96 -2.21
C ALA A 275 25.11 -2.22 -1.61
N ALA A 276 26.10 -1.39 -1.94
CA ALA A 276 27.50 -1.61 -1.54
C ALA A 276 27.86 -1.13 -0.12
N ASP A 277 27.00 -0.32 0.50
CA ASP A 277 27.28 0.34 1.78
C ASP A 277 27.03 -0.61 2.98
N PRO A 278 28.07 -1.02 3.73
CA PRO A 278 27.93 -1.89 4.90
C PRO A 278 27.20 -1.25 6.07
N ALA A 279 27.09 0.09 6.13
CA ALA A 279 26.28 0.74 7.14
C ALA A 279 24.77 0.55 6.86
N LYS A 280 24.39 0.41 5.60
CA LYS A 280 22.97 0.28 5.17
C LYS A 280 22.51 -1.15 4.98
N TYR A 281 23.38 -2.05 4.54
CA TYR A 281 23.01 -3.39 4.11
C TYR A 281 23.64 -4.49 4.97
N ALA A 282 22.85 -5.50 5.31
CA ALA A 282 23.31 -6.66 6.07
C ALA A 282 24.31 -7.51 5.26
N VAL A 283 24.11 -7.60 3.94
CA VAL A 283 25.01 -8.29 3.01
C VAL A 283 25.30 -7.37 1.82
N PRO A 284 26.34 -6.53 1.89
CA PRO A 284 26.64 -5.56 0.84
C PRO A 284 26.96 -6.23 -0.51
N ARG A 285 26.45 -5.63 -1.58
CA ARG A 285 26.68 -6.06 -2.97
C ARG A 285 27.77 -5.23 -3.60
N ARG A 286 28.76 -5.90 -4.22
CA ARG A 286 29.87 -5.22 -4.90
C ARG A 286 29.50 -4.64 -6.26
N LYS A 287 28.43 -5.15 -6.88
CA LYS A 287 27.98 -4.74 -8.22
C LYS A 287 26.64 -4.04 -8.09
N VAL A 288 26.49 -2.93 -8.82
CA VAL A 288 25.20 -2.32 -9.08
C VAL A 288 24.37 -3.31 -9.89
N SER A 289 23.11 -3.49 -9.50
CA SER A 289 22.13 -4.27 -10.26
C SER A 289 21.08 -3.35 -10.89
N VAL A 290 20.40 -3.85 -11.91
CA VAL A 290 19.23 -3.18 -12.50
C VAL A 290 18.02 -4.02 -12.18
N GLU A 291 17.04 -3.42 -11.50
CA GLU A 291 15.72 -4.01 -11.29
C GLU A 291 14.73 -3.40 -12.27
N PHE A 292 13.69 -4.17 -12.62
CA PHE A 292 12.63 -3.70 -13.50
C PHE A 292 11.32 -3.66 -12.74
N ILE A 293 10.83 -2.45 -12.48
CA ILE A 293 9.61 -2.22 -11.72
C ILE A 293 8.48 -1.83 -12.68
N TRP A 294 7.27 -2.28 -12.41
CA TRP A 294 6.09 -1.83 -13.14
C TRP A 294 4.90 -1.68 -12.20
N ALA A 295 3.93 -0.85 -12.57
CA ALA A 295 2.69 -0.68 -11.82
C ALA A 295 1.54 -1.35 -12.55
N GLU A 296 0.79 -2.19 -11.85
CA GLU A 296 -0.44 -2.79 -12.36
C GLU A 296 -1.58 -1.79 -12.32
N ARG A 297 -2.41 -1.77 -13.35
CA ARG A 297 -3.62 -0.94 -13.38
C ARG A 297 -4.69 -1.53 -12.47
N GLU A 298 -5.47 -0.65 -11.83
CA GLU A 298 -6.75 -1.06 -11.26
C GLU A 298 -7.77 -1.27 -12.40
N ILE A 299 -7.72 -2.43 -13.06
CA ILE A 299 -8.41 -2.70 -14.34
C ILE A 299 -9.91 -2.34 -14.30
N CYS A 300 -10.58 -2.54 -13.17
CA CYS A 300 -12.01 -2.24 -13.02
C CYS A 300 -12.36 -0.74 -13.16
N ARG A 301 -11.37 0.16 -13.12
CA ARG A 301 -11.55 1.61 -13.28
C ARG A 301 -11.43 2.10 -14.71
N TYR A 302 -11.03 1.24 -15.64
CA TYR A 302 -10.82 1.61 -17.03
C TYR A 302 -11.84 0.92 -17.94
N ARG A 303 -12.33 1.67 -18.93
CA ARG A 303 -13.21 1.17 -20.00
C ARG A 303 -12.40 0.81 -21.24
N SER A 304 -11.27 1.47 -21.45
CA SER A 304 -10.36 1.22 -22.56
C SER A 304 -8.88 1.34 -22.17
N ALA A 305 -7.99 0.91 -23.07
CA ALA A 305 -6.55 1.00 -22.86
C ALA A 305 -6.07 2.45 -22.70
N ASP A 306 -6.60 3.36 -23.50
CA ASP A 306 -6.20 4.77 -23.61
C ASP A 306 -6.88 5.67 -22.57
N ASP A 307 -7.74 5.11 -21.71
CA ASP A 307 -8.44 5.86 -20.68
C ASP A 307 -7.47 6.50 -19.69
N ILE A 308 -7.75 7.77 -19.39
CA ILE A 308 -7.09 8.56 -18.36
C ILE A 308 -8.04 8.65 -17.16
N ILE A 309 -7.54 8.32 -15.97
CA ILE A 309 -8.32 8.51 -14.74
C ILE A 309 -8.21 9.97 -14.33
N ARG A 310 -9.35 10.62 -14.15
CA ARG A 310 -9.45 11.97 -13.62
C ARG A 310 -10.42 12.00 -12.47
N LEU A 311 -10.08 12.78 -11.46
CA LEU A 311 -11.04 13.17 -10.44
C LEU A 311 -12.14 14.02 -11.09
N PRO A 312 -13.41 13.88 -10.67
CA PRO A 312 -14.46 14.81 -11.10
C PRO A 312 -14.15 16.27 -10.69
N PRO A 313 -14.67 17.28 -11.41
CA PRO A 313 -14.52 18.67 -11.01
C PRO A 313 -15.03 18.94 -9.59
N GLY A 314 -14.35 19.82 -8.86
CA GLY A 314 -14.72 20.23 -7.51
C GLY A 314 -13.53 20.53 -6.61
N ASP A 315 -13.84 20.98 -5.39
CA ASP A 315 -12.84 21.22 -4.35
C ASP A 315 -12.54 19.93 -3.59
N TYR A 316 -11.26 19.76 -3.22
CA TYR A 316 -10.78 18.58 -2.52
C TYR A 316 -9.99 18.98 -1.27
N ARG A 317 -10.41 18.45 -0.12
CA ARG A 317 -9.57 18.33 1.09
C ARG A 317 -9.23 16.86 1.29
N ALA A 318 -7.94 16.55 1.19
CA ALA A 318 -7.46 15.18 1.16
C ALA A 318 -6.09 15.07 1.86
N GLU A 319 -5.55 13.86 1.91
CA GLU A 319 -4.16 13.61 2.30
C GLU A 319 -3.39 12.98 1.14
N LEU A 320 -2.21 13.51 0.83
CA LEU A 320 -1.20 12.74 0.11
C LEU A 320 -0.48 11.85 1.11
N VAL A 321 -0.36 10.58 0.80
CA VAL A 321 0.33 9.60 1.65
C VAL A 321 1.36 8.82 0.86
N LEU A 322 2.46 8.46 1.54
CA LEU A 322 3.42 7.50 1.03
C LEU A 322 3.24 6.17 1.75
N THR A 323 3.09 5.12 0.95
CA THR A 323 3.03 3.75 1.41
C THR A 323 4.27 3.00 0.96
N GLU A 324 4.87 2.20 1.85
CA GLU A 324 5.95 1.30 1.48
C GLU A 324 5.45 0.20 0.55
N GLU A 325 6.17 -0.07 -0.55
CA GLU A 325 5.85 -1.21 -1.41
C GLU A 325 6.33 -2.53 -0.82
N SER A 326 5.52 -3.55 -1.08
CA SER A 326 5.57 -4.90 -0.54
C SER A 326 5.98 -5.95 -1.60
N PHE A 327 5.69 -5.68 -2.87
CA PHE A 327 5.90 -6.60 -4.00
C PHE A 327 5.31 -7.99 -3.72
N HIS A 328 4.15 -8.05 -3.05
CA HIS A 328 3.45 -9.29 -2.68
C HIS A 328 4.38 -10.44 -2.24
N SER A 329 5.48 -10.15 -1.54
CA SER A 329 6.45 -11.20 -1.20
C SER A 329 5.77 -12.17 -0.24
N PRO A 330 5.73 -13.48 -0.55
CA PRO A 330 5.12 -14.48 0.33
C PRO A 330 5.96 -14.73 1.59
N TYR A 331 7.15 -14.16 1.67
CA TYR A 331 8.07 -14.32 2.79
C TYR A 331 7.88 -13.19 3.82
N ASN A 332 8.46 -13.37 5.01
CA ASN A 332 8.41 -12.40 6.11
C ASN A 332 9.03 -11.02 5.78
N ASP A 333 9.53 -10.82 4.56
CA ASP A 333 10.05 -9.55 4.04
C ASP A 333 8.99 -8.76 3.25
N GLY A 334 7.78 -9.29 3.06
CA GLY A 334 6.74 -8.69 2.24
C GLY A 334 6.23 -7.33 2.70
N GLY A 335 6.34 -6.95 3.98
CA GLY A 335 5.63 -5.76 4.47
C GLY A 335 4.11 -5.84 4.27
N TYR A 336 3.35 -4.90 4.84
CA TYR A 336 1.89 -4.89 4.74
C TYR A 336 1.34 -3.57 4.19
N TRP A 337 2.02 -3.00 3.19
CA TRP A 337 1.71 -1.68 2.63
C TRP A 337 1.61 -0.61 3.74
N ALA A 338 2.64 -0.54 4.58
CA ALA A 338 2.72 0.40 5.70
C ALA A 338 2.59 1.84 5.19
N THR A 339 1.66 2.62 5.75
CA THR A 339 1.60 4.05 5.45
C THR A 339 2.56 4.75 6.38
N VAL A 340 3.59 5.38 5.82
CA VAL A 340 4.74 5.85 6.60
C VAL A 340 4.83 7.37 6.69
N LEU A 341 4.28 8.08 5.70
CA LEU A 341 4.30 9.54 5.64
C LEU A 341 2.96 10.04 5.13
N LYS A 342 2.53 11.19 5.62
CA LYS A 342 1.31 11.86 5.17
C LYS A 342 1.43 13.38 5.17
N CYS A 343 0.68 14.03 4.30
CA CYS A 343 0.58 15.48 4.23
C CYS A 343 -0.85 15.88 3.83
N PRO A 344 -1.51 16.79 4.57
CA PRO A 344 -2.78 17.34 4.11
C PRO A 344 -2.57 18.15 2.84
N VAL A 345 -3.52 18.05 1.91
CA VAL A 345 -3.52 18.80 0.64
C VAL A 345 -4.90 19.40 0.39
N LYS A 346 -4.90 20.55 -0.29
CA LYS A 346 -6.09 21.24 -0.75
C LYS A 346 -5.88 21.69 -2.18
N PHE A 347 -6.84 21.38 -3.05
CA PHE A 347 -6.78 21.75 -4.46
C PHE A 347 -8.18 21.72 -5.07
N THR A 348 -8.32 22.31 -6.26
CA THR A 348 -9.57 22.35 -7.03
C THR A 348 -9.36 21.71 -8.40
N ILE A 349 -10.19 20.73 -8.73
CA ILE A 349 -10.24 20.17 -10.08
C ILE A 349 -11.20 21.01 -10.93
N THR A 350 -10.68 21.58 -12.02
CA THR A 350 -11.46 22.35 -12.99
C THR A 350 -12.02 21.45 -14.09
N GLN A 351 -13.02 21.94 -14.82
CA GLN A 351 -13.36 21.35 -16.11
C GLN A 351 -12.21 21.60 -17.10
N ASP A 352 -12.00 20.65 -18.01
CA ASP A 352 -11.04 20.77 -19.12
C ASP A 352 -11.45 21.87 -20.11
#